data_AF-A0A959RXZ6-F1
#
_entry.id   AF-A0A959RXZ6-F1
#
_cell.length_a   1.000
_cell.length_b   1.000
_cell.length_c   1.000
_cell.angle_alpha   90.00
_cell.angle_beta   90.00
_cell.angle_gamma   90.00
#
_symmetry.space_group_name_H-M   'P 1'
#
loop_
_entity.id
_entity.type
_entity.pdbx_description
1 polymer ?
#
loop_
_entity_poly.entity_id
_entity_poly.type
_entity_poly.pdbx_seq_one_letter_code
_entity_poly.pdbx_strand_id
1 'polypeptide(L)'
;DINYWLGCANEIINNNDKAIEYWKMASEGDYEPSIAMYYNDQKPDNIFYQGLALRKLGEIEKDDQLFKTLCDYGKNHINDHVEIDYFAVSLPDLQIWEEDLNKVNRLHCQYLIALGYLGQGKEEAIKLFSDILNVDMYNLGAHIHQQFELI
;
A
#
# COMPACT_ATOMS: atom_id res chain seq x y z
N ASP A 1 1.81 -9.31 1.25
CA ASP A 1 2.09 -9.18 2.70
C ASP A 1 2.54 -10.49 3.37
N ILE A 2 1.81 -11.61 3.22
CA ILE A 2 2.05 -12.88 3.96
C ILE A 2 3.49 -13.38 3.81
N ASN A 3 3.98 -13.48 2.56
CA ASN A 3 5.34 -13.96 2.29
C ASN A 3 6.39 -13.04 2.93
N TYR A 4 6.18 -11.72 2.95
CA TYR A 4 7.11 -10.80 3.60
C TYR A 4 7.23 -11.10 5.10
N TRP A 5 6.09 -11.25 5.78
CA TRP A 5 6.05 -11.56 7.20
C TRP A 5 6.56 -12.96 7.54
N LEU A 6 6.34 -13.96 6.67
CA LEU A 6 6.97 -15.28 6.81
C LEU A 6 8.50 -15.18 6.72
N GLY A 7 9.02 -14.32 5.85
CA GLY A 7 10.44 -14.02 5.78
C GLY A 7 10.97 -13.42 7.09
N CYS A 8 10.29 -12.39 7.62
CA CYS A 8 10.65 -11.77 8.91
C CYS A 8 10.60 -12.77 10.08
N ALA A 9 9.58 -13.64 10.13
CA ALA A 9 9.48 -14.65 11.16
C ALA A 9 10.64 -15.67 11.11
N ASN A 10 11.06 -16.07 9.90
CA ASN A 10 12.20 -16.98 9.70
C ASN A 10 13.53 -16.32 10.06
N GLU A 11 13.70 -15.02 9.78
CA GLU A 11 14.86 -14.22 10.19
C GLU A 11 15.02 -14.24 11.72
N ILE A 12 13.94 -14.02 12.48
CA ILE A 12 13.96 -14.01 13.96
C ILE A 12 14.42 -15.35 14.54
N ILE A 13 14.05 -16.47 13.92
CA ILE A 13 14.48 -17.82 14.35
C ILE A 13 15.82 -18.25 13.73
N ASN A 14 16.57 -17.31 13.11
CA ASN A 14 17.85 -17.53 12.44
C ASN A 14 17.82 -18.52 11.26
N ASN A 15 16.67 -18.69 10.62
CA ASN A 15 16.51 -19.51 9.42
C ASN A 15 16.62 -18.66 8.16
N ASN A 16 17.83 -18.13 7.93
CA ASN A 16 18.09 -17.13 6.87
C ASN A 16 17.78 -17.65 5.47
N ASP A 17 18.02 -18.93 5.19
CA ASP A 17 17.75 -19.52 3.87
C ASP A 17 16.25 -19.45 3.52
N LYS A 18 15.38 -19.82 4.47
CA LYS A 18 13.93 -19.69 4.29
C LYS A 18 13.47 -18.23 4.28
N ALA A 19 14.11 -17.36 5.06
CA ALA A 19 13.78 -15.94 5.06
C ALA A 19 13.96 -15.35 3.65
N ILE A 20 15.10 -15.64 3.01
CA ILE A 20 15.41 -15.23 1.64
C ILE A 20 14.42 -15.81 0.63
N GLU A 21 14.06 -17.09 0.75
CA GLU A 21 13.07 -17.73 -0.13
C GLU A 21 11.72 -16.98 -0.07
N TYR A 22 11.22 -16.72 1.13
CA TYR A 22 9.96 -16.01 1.31
C TYR A 22 10.01 -14.55 0.84
N TRP A 23 11.12 -13.84 1.07
CA TRP A 23 11.25 -12.47 0.55
C TRP A 23 11.33 -12.44 -0.97
N LYS A 24 11.96 -13.42 -1.62
CA LYS A 24 11.91 -13.55 -3.09
C LYS A 24 10.48 -13.71 -3.58
N MET A 25 9.72 -14.63 -2.98
CA MET A 25 8.30 -14.80 -3.30
C MET A 25 7.47 -13.53 -3.02
N ALA A 26 7.84 -12.75 -2.00
CA ALA A 26 7.18 -11.49 -1.67
C ALA A 26 7.55 -10.35 -2.62
N SER A 27 8.71 -10.41 -3.28
CA SER A 27 9.17 -9.41 -4.24
C SER A 27 8.57 -9.59 -5.64
N GLU A 28 7.96 -10.74 -5.92
CA GLU A 28 7.32 -11.03 -7.20
C GLU A 28 5.91 -10.40 -7.27
N GLY A 29 5.49 -10.00 -8.48
CA GLY A 29 4.15 -9.49 -8.75
C GLY A 29 4.16 -8.28 -9.69
N ASP A 30 2.98 -7.68 -9.85
CA ASP A 30 2.84 -6.42 -10.57
C ASP A 30 3.27 -5.25 -9.66
N TYR A 31 3.84 -4.22 -10.26
CA TYR A 31 4.39 -3.05 -9.58
C TYR A 31 3.58 -1.78 -9.88
N GLU A 32 2.58 -1.86 -10.77
CA GLU A 32 1.72 -0.73 -11.10
C GLU A 32 0.62 -0.56 -10.05
N PRO A 33 0.57 0.59 -9.34
CA PRO A 33 -0.54 0.89 -8.46
C PRO A 33 -1.81 1.03 -9.29
N SER A 34 -2.92 0.51 -8.79
CA SER A 34 -4.25 0.77 -9.34
C SER A 34 -5.16 1.37 -8.28
N ILE A 35 -6.25 1.99 -8.71
CA ILE A 35 -7.32 2.34 -7.77
C ILE A 35 -8.00 1.02 -7.39
N ALA A 36 -8.03 0.73 -6.09
CA ALA A 36 -8.67 -0.47 -5.57
C ALA A 36 -10.17 -0.22 -5.35
N MET A 37 -10.94 -0.12 -6.44
CA MET A 37 -12.39 0.11 -6.42
C MET A 37 -13.20 -1.20 -6.39
N TYR A 38 -12.62 -2.29 -6.87
CA TYR A 38 -13.25 -3.60 -6.98
C TYR A 38 -12.63 -4.60 -6.01
N TYR A 39 -13.41 -5.61 -5.61
CA TYR A 39 -12.94 -6.63 -4.66
C TYR A 39 -11.70 -7.43 -5.16
N ASN A 40 -11.47 -7.46 -6.47
CA ASN A 40 -10.34 -8.14 -7.10
C ASN A 40 -9.11 -7.23 -7.28
N ASP A 41 -9.25 -5.93 -7.05
CA ASP A 41 -8.15 -5.02 -7.31
C ASP A 41 -7.01 -5.30 -6.32
N GLN A 42 -5.78 -5.18 -6.82
CA GLN A 42 -4.62 -5.36 -5.97
C GLN A 42 -4.62 -4.31 -4.88
N LYS A 43 -4.53 -4.76 -3.63
CA LYS A 43 -4.35 -3.85 -2.51
C LYS A 43 -2.99 -3.16 -2.64
N PRO A 44 -2.94 -1.84 -2.53
CA PRO A 44 -1.70 -1.09 -2.73
C PRO A 44 -0.62 -1.41 -1.69
N ASP A 45 -1.02 -1.92 -0.53
CA ASP A 45 -0.10 -2.41 0.51
C ASP A 45 0.82 -3.51 -0.02
N ASN A 46 0.40 -4.27 -1.03
CA ASN A 46 1.22 -5.30 -1.63
C ASN A 46 2.51 -4.74 -2.23
N ILE A 47 2.42 -3.59 -2.92
CA ILE A 47 3.58 -2.91 -3.50
C ILE A 47 4.50 -2.42 -2.39
N PHE A 48 3.93 -1.92 -1.29
CA PHE A 48 4.72 -1.54 -0.11
C PHE A 48 5.50 -2.74 0.45
N TYR A 49 4.85 -3.89 0.67
CA TYR A 49 5.51 -5.10 1.18
C TYR A 49 6.51 -5.72 0.19
N GLN A 50 6.29 -5.60 -1.12
CA GLN A 50 7.27 -5.94 -2.15
C GLN A 50 8.53 -5.10 -2.01
N GLY A 51 8.38 -3.77 -1.84
CA GLY A 51 9.50 -2.87 -1.56
C GLY A 51 10.27 -3.27 -0.31
N LEU A 52 9.57 -3.58 0.79
CA LEU A 52 10.23 -4.06 2.02
C LEU A 52 10.96 -5.39 1.82
N ALA A 53 10.40 -6.31 1.03
CA ALA A 53 11.06 -7.58 0.71
C ALA A 53 12.32 -7.37 -0.12
N LEU A 54 12.29 -6.50 -1.13
CA LEU A 54 13.46 -6.12 -1.93
C LEU A 54 14.55 -5.49 -1.07
N ARG A 55 14.18 -4.61 -0.12
CA ARG A 55 15.12 -4.06 0.86
C ARG A 55 15.80 -5.14 1.69
N LYS A 56 15.04 -6.12 2.19
CA LYS A 56 15.57 -7.28 2.92
C LYS A 56 16.51 -8.15 2.07
N LEU A 57 16.29 -8.19 0.76
CA LEU A 57 17.18 -8.87 -0.20
C LEU A 57 18.41 -8.05 -0.61
N GLY A 58 18.51 -6.78 -0.19
CA GLY A 58 19.61 -5.87 -0.52
C GLY A 58 19.44 -5.15 -1.87
N GLU A 59 18.26 -5.21 -2.48
CA GLU A 59 17.97 -4.62 -3.80
C GLU A 59 17.49 -3.15 -3.67
N ILE A 60 18.34 -2.30 -3.10
CA ILE A 60 18.03 -0.92 -2.65
C ILE A 60 17.61 0.02 -3.80
N GLU A 61 18.04 -0.24 -5.03
CA GLU A 61 17.59 0.60 -6.17
C GLU A 61 16.15 0.28 -6.56
N LYS A 62 15.71 -0.96 -6.37
CA LYS A 62 14.40 -1.43 -6.81
C LYS A 62 13.30 -1.04 -5.82
N ASP A 63 13.55 -1.17 -4.51
CA ASP A 63 12.57 -0.74 -3.50
C ASP A 63 12.37 0.77 -3.52
N ASP A 64 13.43 1.57 -3.63
CA ASP A 64 13.33 3.03 -3.75
C ASP A 64 12.48 3.44 -4.96
N GLN A 65 12.65 2.74 -6.09
CA GLN A 65 11.84 2.95 -7.28
C GLN A 65 10.37 2.60 -7.02
N LEU A 66 10.05 1.51 -6.30
CA LEU A 66 8.66 1.16 -5.96
C LEU A 66 8.00 2.20 -5.05
N PHE A 67 8.69 2.64 -4.00
CA PHE A 67 8.16 3.66 -3.10
C PHE A 67 7.94 4.99 -3.81
N LYS A 68 8.81 5.33 -4.77
CA LYS A 68 8.61 6.48 -5.64
C LYS A 68 7.39 6.31 -6.55
N THR A 69 7.21 5.14 -7.17
CA THR A 69 6.04 4.83 -8.00
C THR A 69 4.73 5.02 -7.21
N LEU A 70 4.67 4.56 -5.95
CA LEU A 70 3.51 4.79 -5.07
C LEU A 70 3.23 6.29 -4.86
N CYS A 71 4.27 7.07 -4.58
CA CYS A 71 4.14 8.52 -4.40
C CYS A 71 3.67 9.22 -5.67
N ASP A 72 4.27 8.86 -6.81
CA ASP A 72 4.01 9.50 -8.10
C ASP A 72 2.59 9.18 -8.56
N TYR A 73 2.15 7.94 -8.41
CA TYR A 73 0.77 7.54 -8.69
C TYR A 73 -0.23 8.35 -7.84
N GLY A 74 -0.05 8.35 -6.51
CA GLY A 74 -0.96 9.07 -5.63
C GLY A 74 -1.04 10.56 -5.97
N LYS A 75 0.09 11.21 -6.31
CA LYS A 75 0.10 12.63 -6.70
C LYS A 75 -0.59 12.89 -8.03
N ASN A 76 -0.40 12.01 -9.01
CA ASN A 76 -0.95 12.18 -10.35
C ASN A 76 -2.46 11.97 -10.38
N HIS A 77 -2.98 11.06 -9.54
CA HIS A 77 -4.38 10.62 -9.57
C HIS A 77 -5.27 11.23 -8.45
N ILE A 78 -4.72 12.00 -7.51
CA ILE A 78 -5.49 12.55 -6.36
C ILE A 78 -6.67 13.44 -6.76
N ASN A 79 -6.61 14.06 -7.94
CA ASN A 79 -7.64 14.96 -8.44
C ASN A 79 -8.46 14.36 -9.58
N ASP A 80 -8.30 13.07 -9.86
CA ASP A 80 -9.08 12.39 -10.88
C ASP A 80 -10.55 12.36 -10.48
N HIS A 81 -11.41 12.53 -11.50
CA HIS A 81 -12.84 12.38 -11.35
C HIS A 81 -13.21 10.92 -11.54
N VAL A 82 -13.71 10.30 -10.47
CA VAL A 82 -14.04 8.88 -10.42
C VAL A 82 -15.54 8.69 -10.54
N GLU A 83 -15.94 7.89 -11.52
CA GLU A 83 -17.31 7.43 -11.72
C GLU A 83 -17.31 5.92 -11.88
N ILE A 84 -18.31 5.26 -11.28
CA ILE A 84 -18.54 3.83 -11.50
C ILE A 84 -19.55 3.67 -12.64
N ASP A 85 -19.26 2.78 -13.59
CA ASP A 85 -20.23 2.41 -14.62
C ASP A 85 -21.45 1.77 -13.97
N TYR A 86 -22.65 2.23 -14.34
CA TYR A 86 -23.94 1.84 -13.76
C TYR A 86 -24.21 0.31 -13.79
N PHE A 87 -23.46 -0.43 -14.60
CA PHE A 87 -23.53 -1.91 -14.69
C PHE A 87 -22.43 -2.66 -13.93
N ALA A 88 -21.60 -2.00 -13.12
CA ALA A 88 -20.52 -2.63 -12.39
C ALA A 88 -21.06 -3.53 -11.25
N VAL A 89 -21.07 -4.84 -11.49
CA VAL A 89 -21.59 -5.87 -10.54
C VAL A 89 -20.55 -6.32 -9.50
N SER A 90 -19.37 -5.70 -9.47
CA SER A 90 -18.17 -6.14 -8.73
C SER A 90 -17.73 -5.18 -7.62
N LEU A 91 -18.61 -4.33 -7.12
CA LEU A 91 -18.28 -3.45 -6.01
C LEU A 91 -18.27 -4.23 -4.68
N PRO A 92 -17.26 -4.01 -3.83
CA PRO A 92 -17.14 -4.70 -2.54
C PRO A 92 -18.21 -4.24 -1.54
N ASP A 93 -18.70 -3.01 -1.65
CA ASP A 93 -19.65 -2.42 -0.70
C ASP A 93 -21.09 -2.39 -1.21
N LEU A 94 -22.01 -2.64 -0.28
CA LEU A 94 -23.44 -2.55 -0.50
C LEU A 94 -23.81 -1.05 -0.64
N GLN A 95 -23.93 -0.57 -1.89
CA GLN A 95 -24.32 0.80 -2.24
C GLN A 95 -25.77 1.15 -1.84
N ILE A 96 -26.11 1.04 -0.56
CA ILE A 96 -27.37 1.59 -0.02
C ILE A 96 -27.27 3.13 0.03
N TRP A 97 -26.06 3.68 0.02
CA TRP A 97 -25.77 5.11 0.10
C TRP A 97 -24.76 5.49 -1.00
N GLU A 98 -25.02 6.60 -1.70
CA GLU A 98 -24.09 7.17 -2.70
C GLU A 98 -22.86 7.74 -1.98
N GLU A 99 -21.78 6.97 -1.94
CA GLU A 99 -20.50 7.45 -1.43
C GLU A 99 -19.83 8.37 -2.46
N ASP A 100 -19.21 9.45 -2.00
CA ASP A 100 -18.45 10.35 -2.87
C ASP A 100 -17.15 9.65 -3.32
N LEU A 101 -17.18 9.08 -4.51
CA LEU A 101 -16.06 8.35 -5.10
C LEU A 101 -14.80 9.20 -5.26
N ASN A 102 -14.95 10.51 -5.44
CA ASN A 102 -13.81 11.43 -5.49
C ASN A 102 -13.17 11.56 -4.11
N LYS A 103 -13.97 11.53 -3.04
CA LYS A 103 -13.45 11.48 -1.66
C LYS A 103 -12.71 10.17 -1.38
N VAL A 104 -13.28 9.04 -1.80
CA VAL A 104 -12.63 7.72 -1.66
C VAL A 104 -11.30 7.68 -2.42
N ASN A 105 -11.28 8.14 -3.67
CA ASN A 105 -10.06 8.23 -4.47
C ASN A 105 -9.00 9.13 -3.82
N ARG A 106 -9.40 10.31 -3.31
CA ARG A 106 -8.47 11.20 -2.58
C ARG A 106 -7.84 10.52 -1.38
N LEU A 107 -8.62 9.82 -0.56
CA LEU A 107 -8.10 9.08 0.60
C LEU A 107 -7.17 7.95 0.16
N HIS A 108 -7.55 7.20 -0.88
CA HIS A 108 -6.70 6.15 -1.47
C HIS A 108 -5.37 6.73 -1.95
N CYS A 109 -5.38 7.80 -2.75
CA CYS A 109 -4.17 8.45 -3.24
C CYS A 109 -3.29 9.00 -2.11
N GLN A 110 -3.89 9.61 -1.08
CA GLN A 110 -3.16 10.06 0.11
C GLN A 110 -2.49 8.89 0.83
N TYR A 111 -3.17 7.76 0.92
CA TYR A 111 -2.67 6.55 1.53
C TYR A 111 -1.49 5.95 0.73
N LEU A 112 -1.54 5.95 -0.60
CA LEU A 112 -0.40 5.55 -1.46
C LEU A 112 0.84 6.42 -1.22
N ILE A 113 0.64 7.74 -1.15
CA ILE A 113 1.74 8.68 -0.86
C ILE A 113 2.32 8.40 0.53
N ALA A 114 1.47 8.14 1.52
CA ALA A 114 1.90 7.82 2.88
C ALA A 114 2.73 6.53 2.93
N LEU A 115 2.32 5.46 2.24
CA LEU A 115 3.10 4.23 2.11
C LEU A 115 4.44 4.43 1.42
N GLY A 116 4.47 5.22 0.33
CA GLY A 116 5.71 5.55 -0.37
C GLY A 116 6.67 6.36 0.50
N TYR A 117 6.17 7.34 1.27
CA TYR A 117 6.98 8.08 2.23
C TYR A 117 7.45 7.21 3.41
N LEU A 118 6.60 6.31 3.90
CA LEU A 118 6.96 5.37 4.95
C LEU A 118 8.12 4.46 4.49
N GLY A 119 8.04 3.92 3.28
CA GLY A 119 9.11 3.09 2.70
C GLY A 119 10.42 3.86 2.46
N GLN A 120 10.34 5.17 2.26
CA GLN A 120 11.50 6.05 2.14
C GLN A 120 12.03 6.57 3.50
N GLY A 121 11.43 6.16 4.63
CA GLY A 121 11.84 6.62 5.96
C GLY A 121 11.49 8.09 6.25
N LYS A 122 10.48 8.65 5.57
CA LYS A 122 10.07 10.05 5.70
C LYS A 122 9.01 10.24 6.78
N GLU A 123 9.25 11.17 7.71
CA GLU A 123 8.32 11.50 8.80
C GLU A 123 6.97 12.03 8.30
N GLU A 124 6.93 12.61 7.09
CA GLU A 124 5.71 13.10 6.46
C GLU A 124 4.62 12.00 6.32
N ALA A 125 5.02 10.73 6.27
CA ALA A 125 4.10 9.59 6.24
C ALA A 125 3.16 9.58 7.45
N ILE A 126 3.70 9.82 8.65
CA ILE A 126 2.94 9.77 9.92
C ILE A 126 1.83 10.82 9.93
N LYS A 127 2.15 12.02 9.41
CA LYS A 127 1.18 13.10 9.28
C LYS A 127 0.08 12.72 8.28
N LEU A 128 0.44 12.16 7.13
CA LEU A 128 -0.55 11.73 6.13
C LEU A 128 -1.48 10.65 6.67
N PHE A 129 -0.97 9.64 7.38
CA PHE A 129 -1.84 8.63 8.02
C PHE A 129 -2.78 9.26 9.06
N SER A 130 -2.29 10.23 9.84
CA SER A 130 -3.12 10.96 10.80
C SER A 130 -4.23 11.76 10.10
N ASP A 131 -3.91 12.43 9.00
CA ASP A 131 -4.86 13.20 8.20
C ASP A 131 -5.93 12.28 7.57
N ILE A 132 -5.54 11.10 7.09
CA ILE A 132 -6.47 10.07 6.60
C ILE A 132 -7.41 9.62 7.72
N LEU A 133 -6.87 9.28 8.90
CA LEU A 133 -7.66 8.80 10.05
C LEU A 133 -8.61 9.86 10.63
N ASN A 134 -8.32 11.15 10.45
CA ASN A 134 -9.22 12.23 10.81
C ASN A 134 -10.46 12.30 9.90
N VAL A 135 -10.35 11.84 8.65
CA VAL A 135 -11.43 11.85 7.66
C VAL A 135 -12.16 10.50 7.62
N ASP A 136 -11.42 9.41 7.73
CA ASP A 136 -11.89 8.02 7.77
C ASP A 136 -11.25 7.28 8.95
N MET A 137 -11.94 7.32 10.08
CA MET A 137 -11.50 6.71 11.34
C MET A 137 -11.36 5.18 11.26
N TYR A 138 -12.04 4.53 10.31
CA TYR A 138 -12.08 3.08 10.17
C TYR A 138 -11.05 2.55 9.17
N ASN A 139 -10.18 3.41 8.63
CA ASN A 139 -9.16 3.03 7.67
C ASN A 139 -8.13 2.09 8.30
N LEU A 140 -8.32 0.79 8.12
CA LEU A 140 -7.49 -0.25 8.74
C LEU A 140 -6.02 -0.17 8.29
N GLY A 141 -5.79 0.13 7.01
CA GLY A 141 -4.44 0.28 6.46
C GLY A 141 -3.68 1.40 7.17
N ALA A 142 -4.28 2.59 7.25
CA ALA A 142 -3.66 3.72 7.94
C ALA A 142 -3.34 3.42 9.42
N HIS A 143 -4.22 2.72 10.15
CA HIS A 143 -3.93 2.29 11.52
C HIS A 143 -2.74 1.34 11.62
N ILE A 144 -2.65 0.36 10.71
CA ILE A 144 -1.56 -0.62 10.71
C ILE A 144 -0.23 0.07 10.38
N HIS A 145 -0.17 0.84 9.29
CA HIS A 145 1.08 1.40 8.80
C HIS A 145 1.57 2.62 9.57
N GLN A 146 0.70 3.34 10.26
CA GLN A 146 1.12 4.40 11.19
C GLN A 146 1.94 3.86 12.38
N GLN A 147 1.74 2.59 12.75
CA GLN A 147 2.46 1.96 13.87
C GLN A 147 3.83 1.41 13.50
N PHE A 148 4.21 1.44 12.21
CA PHE A 148 5.54 1.01 11.79
C PHE A 148 6.58 2.01 12.30
N GLU A 149 7.70 1.50 12.82
CA GLU A 149 8.88 2.33 13.04
C GLU A 149 9.39 2.84 11.68
N LEU A 150 9.87 4.08 11.62
CA LEU A 150 10.50 4.62 10.42
C LEU A 150 11.70 3.73 10.08
N ILE A 151 11.70 3.21 8.84
CA ILE A 151 12.65 2.21 8.35
C ILE A 151 13.95 2.88 7.91
#